data_AF-A0A6J4J180-F1
#
_entry.id   AF-A0A6J4J180-F1
#
_cell.length_a   1.000
_cell.length_b   1.000
_cell.length_c   1.000
_cell.angle_alpha   90.00
_cell.angle_beta   90.00
_cell.angle_gamma   90.00
#
_symmetry.space_group_name_H-M   'P 1'
#
loop_
_entity.id
_entity.type
_entity.pdbx_description
1 polymer ?
#
loop_
_entity_poly.entity_id
_entity_poly.type
_entity_poly.pdbx_seq_one_letter_code
_entity_poly.pdbx_strand_id
1 'polypeptide(L)'
;WRGARFRPSFRFRPQEVRDLLGFSLGSLGVRAVNFFHRRSDDMLIGWRLGSGPLGFYSVAYRLMRLFDDMVSKVLLNVAFPMYALVQDDRGRMRTAYLRSCSLASATLFPAFSILAVMAHELIVVCFGDRWQPSVLPMRFLAVVGMVHGIQLFSGAVLKAMGRIRIVFWFVTIVTAANVIGFFVTSTRGISYVAAGYLVTTLAVTPLWPLKACRELDLPLRRWLGATTPPLAACVVLALTCVAVRRVLDGQPDLVVLLAGCAAGAAAYLASLGVLAPEVFRDVRGIAVDLGAAKLGRLARRRRS
;
A
#
# COMPACT_ATOMS: atom_id res chain seq x y z
N TRP A 1 23.03 30.56 -1.17
CA TRP A 1 23.58 30.90 -2.51
C TRP A 1 24.88 31.68 -2.50
N ARG A 2 25.22 32.49 -1.47
CA ARG A 2 26.53 33.19 -1.39
C ARG A 2 27.72 32.34 -0.92
N GLY A 3 27.52 31.06 -0.56
CA GLY A 3 28.58 30.17 -0.04
C GLY A 3 28.90 28.95 -0.92
N ALA A 4 28.26 28.79 -2.08
CA ALA A 4 28.56 27.71 -3.02
C ALA A 4 29.49 28.23 -4.12
N ARG A 5 30.68 27.63 -4.28
CA ARG A 5 31.64 27.95 -5.37
C ARG A 5 31.12 27.58 -6.78
N PHE A 6 29.94 26.96 -6.87
CA PHE A 6 29.31 26.64 -8.15
C PHE A 6 28.65 27.89 -8.75
N ARG A 7 29.28 28.48 -9.77
CA ARG A 7 28.63 29.46 -10.65
C ARG A 7 28.13 28.71 -11.88
N PRO A 8 26.82 28.63 -12.13
CA PRO A 8 26.31 28.05 -13.37
C PRO A 8 26.92 28.84 -14.54
N SER A 9 27.75 28.18 -15.33
CA SER A 9 28.33 28.74 -16.55
C SER A 9 27.70 28.02 -17.73
N PHE A 10 27.29 28.77 -18.76
CA PHE A 10 26.75 28.21 -19.99
C PHE A 10 27.88 27.57 -20.81
N ARG A 11 28.29 26.36 -20.41
CA ARG A 11 29.22 25.52 -21.17
C ARG A 11 28.43 24.35 -21.76
N PHE A 12 28.13 24.43 -23.04
CA PHE A 12 27.37 23.40 -23.75
C PHE A 12 28.35 22.33 -24.28
N ARG A 13 28.26 21.10 -23.77
CA ARG A 13 29.07 19.97 -24.20
C ARG A 13 28.16 18.88 -24.79
N PRO A 14 28.12 18.72 -26.12
CA PRO A 14 27.17 17.79 -26.77
C PRO A 14 27.34 16.33 -26.35
N GLN A 15 28.56 15.86 -26.02
CA GLN A 15 28.77 14.52 -25.46
C GLN A 15 28.11 14.35 -24.09
N GLU A 16 28.27 15.30 -23.17
CA GLU A 16 27.65 15.24 -21.84
C GLU A 16 26.11 15.28 -21.94
N VAL A 17 25.58 16.06 -22.89
CA VAL A 17 24.13 16.09 -23.19
C VAL A 17 23.66 14.74 -23.72
N ARG A 18 24.41 14.07 -24.59
CA ARG A 18 24.04 12.74 -25.14
C ARG A 18 24.02 11.66 -24.05
N ASP A 19 25.00 11.64 -23.16
CA ASP A 19 25.05 10.68 -22.04
C ASP A 19 23.93 10.94 -21.03
N LEU A 20 23.66 12.22 -20.73
CA LEU A 20 22.51 12.62 -19.91
C LEU A 20 21.18 12.33 -20.58
N LEU A 21 21.06 12.46 -21.91
CA LEU A 21 19.85 12.18 -22.67
C LEU A 21 19.50 10.69 -22.65
N GLY A 22 20.46 9.78 -22.80
CA GLY A 22 20.20 8.34 -22.71
C GLY A 22 19.64 7.94 -21.35
N PHE A 23 20.26 8.42 -20.26
CA PHE A 23 19.78 8.21 -18.90
C PHE A 23 18.42 8.88 -18.63
N SER A 24 18.24 10.12 -19.11
CA SER A 24 17.01 10.89 -18.93
C SER A 24 15.84 10.28 -19.70
N LEU A 25 16.06 9.82 -20.95
CA LEU A 25 15.06 9.14 -21.76
C LEU A 25 14.66 7.79 -21.16
N GLY A 26 15.62 7.00 -20.66
CA GLY A 26 15.32 5.77 -19.93
C GLY A 26 14.49 6.03 -18.67
N SER A 27 14.85 7.07 -17.90
CA SER A 27 14.11 7.49 -16.70
C SER A 27 12.71 8.03 -17.02
N LEU A 28 12.57 8.81 -18.09
CA LEU A 28 11.30 9.29 -18.59
C LEU A 28 10.41 8.13 -19.05
N GLY A 29 10.97 7.15 -19.75
CA GLY A 29 10.27 5.93 -20.17
C GLY A 29 9.71 5.14 -18.99
N VAL A 30 10.51 4.90 -17.95
CA VAL A 30 10.06 4.22 -16.73
C VAL A 30 8.97 5.01 -16.00
N ARG A 31 9.08 6.35 -15.95
CA ARG A 31 8.05 7.20 -15.35
C ARG A 31 6.76 7.19 -16.18
N ALA A 32 6.86 7.21 -17.50
CA ALA A 32 5.71 7.14 -18.40
C ALA A 32 4.97 5.80 -18.25
N VAL A 33 5.69 4.68 -18.28
CA VAL A 33 5.07 3.35 -18.08
C VAL A 33 4.38 3.25 -16.72
N ASN A 34 5.03 3.73 -15.64
CA ASN A 34 4.39 3.75 -14.32
C ASN A 34 3.19 4.69 -14.25
N PHE A 35 3.23 5.83 -14.95
CA PHE A 35 2.10 6.74 -15.04
C PHE A 35 0.91 6.07 -15.73
N PHE A 36 1.13 5.45 -16.89
CA PHE A 36 0.07 4.73 -17.61
C PHE A 36 -0.44 3.54 -16.80
N HIS A 37 0.42 2.79 -16.12
CA HIS A 37 -0.01 1.70 -15.22
C HIS A 37 -0.97 2.22 -14.14
N ARG A 38 -0.59 3.30 -13.45
CA ARG A 38 -1.35 3.90 -12.34
C ARG A 38 -2.56 4.75 -12.74
N ARG A 39 -2.69 5.09 -14.02
CA ARG A 39 -3.79 5.91 -14.56
C ARG A 39 -4.65 5.17 -15.56
N SER A 40 -4.31 3.92 -15.89
CA SER A 40 -5.04 3.13 -16.88
C SER A 40 -6.51 2.95 -16.52
N ASP A 41 -6.78 2.74 -15.23
CA ASP A 41 -8.12 2.74 -14.63
C ASP A 41 -8.85 4.08 -14.82
N ASP A 42 -8.24 5.19 -14.36
CA ASP A 42 -8.81 6.53 -14.47
C ASP A 42 -9.11 6.90 -15.94
N MET A 43 -8.19 6.57 -16.86
CA MET A 43 -8.33 6.85 -18.30
C MET A 43 -9.45 6.03 -18.94
N LEU A 44 -9.52 4.72 -18.65
CA LEU A 44 -10.56 3.85 -19.21
C LEU A 44 -11.94 4.21 -18.69
N ILE A 45 -12.06 4.53 -17.39
CA ILE A 45 -13.31 4.99 -16.80
C ILE A 45 -13.71 6.34 -17.39
N GLY A 46 -12.79 7.30 -17.46
CA GLY A 46 -13.07 8.63 -18.04
C GLY A 46 -13.50 8.57 -19.51
N TRP A 47 -12.84 7.72 -20.30
CA TRP A 47 -13.14 7.57 -21.72
C TRP A 47 -14.51 6.90 -21.98
N ARG A 48 -14.90 5.89 -21.19
CA ARG A 48 -16.13 5.10 -21.45
C ARG A 48 -17.34 5.50 -20.64
N LEU A 49 -17.13 5.85 -19.37
CA LEU A 49 -18.19 6.15 -18.41
C LEU A 49 -18.36 7.66 -18.19
N GLY A 50 -17.43 8.47 -18.68
CA GLY A 50 -17.45 9.93 -18.54
C GLY A 50 -16.95 10.43 -17.18
N SER A 51 -17.02 11.74 -16.98
CA SER A 51 -16.42 12.44 -15.84
C SER A 51 -17.12 12.20 -14.50
N GLY A 52 -18.45 11.99 -14.50
CA GLY A 52 -19.23 11.73 -13.28
C GLY A 52 -18.81 10.45 -12.55
N PRO A 53 -18.93 9.27 -13.19
CA PRO A 53 -18.46 8.01 -12.62
C PRO A 53 -16.97 8.02 -12.30
N LEU A 54 -16.13 8.66 -13.13
CA LEU A 54 -14.71 8.86 -12.83
C LEU A 54 -14.50 9.62 -11.53
N GLY A 55 -15.32 10.64 -11.25
CA GLY A 55 -15.30 11.37 -9.99
C GLY A 55 -15.56 10.45 -8.79
N PHE A 56 -16.62 9.64 -8.84
CA PHE A 56 -16.92 8.67 -7.78
C PHE A 56 -15.79 7.65 -7.58
N TYR A 57 -15.23 7.11 -8.67
CA TYR A 57 -14.10 6.19 -8.59
C TYR A 57 -12.86 6.86 -7.98
N SER A 58 -12.57 8.10 -8.39
CA SER A 58 -11.43 8.87 -7.89
C SER A 58 -11.52 9.11 -6.37
N VAL A 59 -12.73 9.33 -5.83
CA VAL A 59 -12.95 9.45 -4.38
C VAL A 59 -12.66 8.14 -3.67
N ALA A 60 -13.18 7.02 -4.16
CA ALA A 60 -12.89 5.70 -3.61
C ALA A 60 -11.38 5.38 -3.60
N TYR A 61 -10.68 5.78 -4.67
CA TYR A 61 -9.26 5.52 -4.85
C TYR A 61 -8.35 6.44 -4.01
N ARG A 62 -8.81 7.64 -3.65
CA ARG A 62 -7.99 8.66 -2.97
C ARG A 62 -7.37 8.15 -1.66
N LEU A 63 -8.15 7.43 -0.86
CA LEU A 63 -7.66 6.88 0.41
C LEU A 63 -6.62 5.78 0.18
N MET A 64 -6.85 4.88 -0.77
CA MET A 64 -5.87 3.87 -1.16
C MET A 64 -4.53 4.49 -1.58
N ARG A 65 -4.55 5.57 -2.39
CA ARG A 65 -3.32 6.29 -2.79
C ARG A 65 -2.53 6.85 -1.62
N LEU A 66 -3.22 7.41 -0.61
CA LEU A 66 -2.55 7.93 0.59
C LEU A 66 -1.78 6.82 1.30
N PHE A 67 -2.38 5.64 1.44
CA PHE A 67 -1.71 4.49 2.02
C PHE A 67 -0.55 3.98 1.15
N ASP A 68 -0.75 3.82 -0.15
CA ASP A 68 0.32 3.42 -1.09
C ASP A 68 1.55 4.35 -0.99
N ASP A 69 1.33 5.66 -0.87
CA ASP A 69 2.39 6.64 -0.70
C ASP A 69 3.13 6.48 0.64
N MET A 70 2.42 6.18 1.73
CA MET A 70 3.03 5.89 3.03
C MET A 70 3.88 4.62 2.98
N VAL A 71 3.37 3.53 2.40
CA VAL A 71 4.11 2.27 2.27
C VAL A 71 5.33 2.46 1.38
N SER A 72 5.19 3.16 0.26
CA SER A 72 6.30 3.46 -0.65
C SER A 72 7.42 4.24 0.05
N LYS A 73 7.08 5.19 0.92
CA LYS A 73 8.07 5.93 1.72
C LYS A 73 8.79 5.02 2.72
N VAL A 74 8.08 4.14 3.41
CA VAL A 74 8.70 3.15 4.32
C VAL A 74 9.65 2.24 3.54
N LEU A 75 9.23 1.80 2.36
CA LEU A 75 10.06 0.95 1.51
C LEU A 75 11.37 1.65 1.12
N LEU A 76 11.28 2.87 0.60
CA LEU A 76 12.43 3.62 0.11
C LEU A 76 13.39 4.03 1.23
N ASN A 77 12.87 4.38 2.40
CA ASN A 77 13.68 4.94 3.49
C ASN A 77 14.17 3.90 4.49
N VAL A 78 13.54 2.72 4.56
CA VAL A 78 13.84 1.72 5.59
C VAL A 78 14.13 0.36 4.96
N ALA A 79 13.17 -0.20 4.21
CA ALA A 79 13.27 -1.59 3.77
C ALA A 79 14.37 -1.80 2.71
N PHE A 80 14.44 -0.92 1.71
CA PHE A 80 15.39 -1.06 0.61
C PHE A 80 16.86 -0.91 1.06
N PRO A 81 17.23 0.11 1.86
CA PRO A 81 18.57 0.18 2.44
C PRO A 81 18.91 -1.04 3.31
N MET A 82 17.94 -1.51 4.11
CA MET A 82 18.14 -2.70 4.94
C MET A 82 18.41 -3.95 4.12
N TYR A 83 17.67 -4.17 3.02
CA TYR A 83 17.92 -5.31 2.13
C TYR A 83 19.25 -5.20 1.40
N ALA A 84 19.64 -4.00 0.95
CA ALA A 84 20.93 -3.79 0.31
C ALA A 84 22.09 -4.10 1.27
N LEU A 85 21.99 -3.73 2.55
CA LEU A 85 23.01 -4.00 3.57
C LEU A 85 23.21 -5.48 3.88
N VAL A 86 22.21 -6.32 3.62
CA VAL A 86 22.25 -7.77 3.89
C VAL A 86 22.17 -8.61 2.61
N GLN A 87 22.40 -8.00 1.44
CA GLN A 87 22.21 -8.66 0.15
C GLN A 87 23.08 -9.91 -0.04
N ASP A 88 24.26 -9.92 0.56
CA ASP A 88 25.23 -11.02 0.48
C ASP A 88 25.00 -12.11 1.54
N ASP A 89 24.11 -11.89 2.51
CA ASP A 89 23.77 -12.84 3.57
C ASP A 89 22.30 -13.28 3.46
N ARG A 90 22.08 -14.45 2.86
CA ARG A 90 20.73 -15.01 2.67
C ARG A 90 20.00 -15.24 3.99
N GLY A 91 20.68 -15.60 5.07
CA GLY A 91 20.07 -15.84 6.38
C GLY A 91 19.49 -14.54 6.96
N ARG A 92 20.28 -13.46 6.89
CA ARG A 92 19.83 -12.12 7.30
C ARG A 92 18.77 -11.56 6.37
N MET A 93 18.87 -11.80 5.06
CA MET A 93 17.84 -11.39 4.09
C MET A 93 16.49 -12.06 4.36
N ARG A 94 16.45 -13.38 4.66
CA ARG A 94 15.22 -14.09 5.06
C ARG A 94 14.56 -13.44 6.27
N THR A 95 15.37 -13.16 7.29
CA THR A 95 14.90 -12.58 8.56
C THR A 95 14.37 -11.16 8.34
N ALA A 96 15.11 -10.34 7.58
CA ALA A 96 14.68 -8.99 7.22
C ALA A 96 13.38 -8.99 6.41
N TYR A 97 13.25 -9.91 5.44
CA TYR A 97 12.04 -10.05 4.63
C TYR A 97 10.82 -10.46 5.47
N LEU A 98 10.96 -11.50 6.30
CA LEU A 98 9.89 -11.94 7.20
C LEU A 98 9.44 -10.83 8.15
N ARG A 99 10.39 -10.14 8.79
CA ARG A 99 10.08 -9.04 9.71
C ARG A 99 9.38 -7.90 8.99
N SER A 100 9.83 -7.56 7.79
CA SER A 100 9.20 -6.51 6.97
C SER A 100 7.78 -6.88 6.57
N CYS A 101 7.55 -8.11 6.09
CA CYS A 101 6.21 -8.59 5.75
C CYS A 101 5.29 -8.65 6.98
N SER A 102 5.79 -9.10 8.13
CA SER A 102 5.02 -9.19 9.36
C SER A 102 4.60 -7.80 9.86
N LEU A 103 5.56 -6.87 9.94
CA LEU A 103 5.29 -5.49 10.37
C LEU A 103 4.37 -4.75 9.40
N ALA A 104 4.57 -4.94 8.09
CA ALA A 104 3.68 -4.37 7.08
C ALA A 104 2.26 -4.93 7.20
N SER A 105 2.11 -6.24 7.39
CA SER A 105 0.79 -6.86 7.58
C SER A 105 0.14 -6.34 8.87
N ALA A 106 0.91 -6.21 9.96
CA ALA A 106 0.42 -5.72 11.25
C ALA A 106 -0.01 -4.25 11.26
N THR A 107 0.44 -3.45 10.29
CA THR A 107 0.15 -2.01 10.22
C THR A 107 -0.85 -1.68 9.12
N LEU A 108 -0.72 -2.32 7.95
CA LEU A 108 -1.54 -2.01 6.78
C LEU A 108 -2.87 -2.73 6.78
N PHE A 109 -2.90 -4.00 7.18
CA PHE A 109 -4.14 -4.76 7.18
C PHE A 109 -5.23 -4.13 8.05
N PRO A 110 -5.00 -3.72 9.31
CA PRO A 110 -6.05 -3.10 10.11
C PRO A 110 -6.56 -1.79 9.49
N ALA A 111 -5.67 -0.98 8.91
CA ALA A 111 -6.06 0.26 8.26
C ALA A 111 -7.01 0.00 7.07
N PHE A 112 -6.63 -0.90 6.17
CA PHE A 112 -7.49 -1.27 5.04
C PHE A 112 -8.75 -2.02 5.47
N SER A 113 -8.73 -2.78 6.58
CA SER A 113 -9.93 -3.46 7.09
C SER A 113 -10.95 -2.45 7.57
N ILE A 114 -10.52 -1.40 8.28
CA ILE A 114 -11.40 -0.30 8.68
C ILE A 114 -11.96 0.40 7.43
N LEU A 115 -11.11 0.72 6.44
CA LEU A 115 -11.57 1.33 5.19
C LEU A 115 -12.62 0.47 4.48
N ALA A 116 -12.46 -0.85 4.47
CA ALA A 116 -13.41 -1.74 3.81
C ALA A 116 -14.73 -1.86 4.60
N VAL A 117 -14.65 -2.11 5.91
CA VAL A 117 -15.83 -2.41 6.73
C VAL A 117 -16.65 -1.14 7.00
N MET A 118 -15.98 -0.02 7.28
CA MET A 118 -16.60 1.28 7.58
C MET A 118 -16.66 2.19 6.34
N ALA A 119 -16.59 1.63 5.13
CA ALA A 119 -16.54 2.40 3.88
C ALA A 119 -17.75 3.35 3.71
N HIS A 120 -18.93 2.93 4.16
CA HIS A 120 -20.15 3.73 3.99
C HIS A 120 -20.09 4.99 4.85
N GLU A 121 -19.88 4.78 6.15
CA GLU A 121 -19.82 5.80 7.18
C GLU A 121 -18.68 6.77 6.88
N LEU A 122 -17.52 6.26 6.46
CA LEU A 122 -16.37 7.08 6.08
C LEU A 122 -16.68 7.98 4.88
N ILE A 123 -17.32 7.45 3.83
CA ILE A 123 -17.65 8.25 2.64
C ILE A 123 -18.71 9.30 2.96
N VAL A 124 -19.77 8.93 3.68
CA VAL A 124 -20.84 9.86 4.05
C VAL A 124 -20.29 10.97 4.94
N VAL A 125 -19.50 10.64 5.98
CA VAL A 125 -18.93 11.63 6.91
C VAL A 125 -17.92 12.54 6.23
N CYS A 126 -17.02 12.01 5.39
CA CYS A 126 -15.95 12.81 4.80
C CYS A 126 -16.36 13.57 3.53
N PHE A 127 -17.28 13.03 2.73
CA PHE A 127 -17.61 13.55 1.41
C PHE A 127 -19.10 13.91 1.24
N GLY A 128 -19.99 13.35 2.07
CA GLY A 128 -21.44 13.51 2.00
C GLY A 128 -22.16 12.43 1.18
N ASP A 129 -23.48 12.34 1.34
CA ASP A 129 -24.34 11.29 0.76
C ASP A 129 -24.25 11.18 -0.76
N ARG A 130 -23.98 12.28 -1.46
CA ARG A 130 -23.87 12.28 -2.93
C ARG A 130 -22.78 11.33 -3.45
N TRP A 131 -21.80 10.96 -2.61
CA TRP A 131 -20.69 10.08 -2.97
C TRP A 131 -20.93 8.62 -2.61
N GLN A 132 -22.13 8.24 -2.17
CA GLN A 132 -22.49 6.86 -1.85
C GLN A 132 -22.12 5.84 -2.96
N PRO A 133 -22.18 6.17 -4.28
CA PRO A 133 -21.72 5.26 -5.33
C PRO A 133 -20.23 4.86 -5.23
N SER A 134 -19.41 5.61 -4.49
CA SER A 134 -18.00 5.31 -4.22
C SER A 134 -17.79 4.21 -3.17
N VAL A 135 -18.81 3.86 -2.38
CA VAL A 135 -18.70 2.92 -1.24
C VAL A 135 -18.27 1.54 -1.72
N LEU A 136 -18.96 0.97 -2.71
CA LEU A 136 -18.65 -0.37 -3.18
C LEU A 136 -17.27 -0.45 -3.88
N PRO A 137 -16.89 0.49 -4.77
CA PRO A 137 -15.53 0.57 -5.28
C PRO A 137 -14.47 0.67 -4.16
N MET A 138 -14.71 1.50 -3.14
CA MET A 138 -13.77 1.67 -2.03
C MET A 138 -13.55 0.35 -1.26
N ARG A 139 -14.60 -0.45 -1.04
CA ARG A 139 -14.48 -1.76 -0.41
C ARG A 139 -13.56 -2.70 -1.18
N PHE A 140 -13.71 -2.78 -2.50
CA PHE A 140 -12.85 -3.62 -3.34
C PHE A 140 -11.41 -3.11 -3.36
N LEU A 141 -11.22 -1.79 -3.52
CA LEU A 141 -9.91 -1.16 -3.55
C LEU A 141 -9.16 -1.27 -2.21
N ALA A 142 -9.88 -1.24 -1.09
CA ALA A 142 -9.28 -1.45 0.22
C ALA A 142 -8.64 -2.85 0.35
N VAL A 143 -9.32 -3.88 -0.16
CA VAL A 143 -8.76 -5.25 -0.18
C VAL A 143 -7.58 -5.34 -1.15
N VAL A 144 -7.64 -4.69 -2.30
CA VAL A 144 -6.49 -4.58 -3.22
C VAL A 144 -5.28 -3.98 -2.49
N GLY A 145 -5.49 -2.89 -1.76
CA GLY A 145 -4.44 -2.21 -0.97
C GLY A 145 -3.77 -3.11 0.06
N MET A 146 -4.53 -3.98 0.74
CA MET A 146 -3.95 -4.99 1.66
C MET A 146 -2.94 -5.89 0.93
N VAL A 147 -3.35 -6.44 -0.20
CA VAL A 147 -2.56 -7.41 -0.97
C VAL A 147 -1.31 -6.74 -1.57
N HIS A 148 -1.45 -5.51 -2.05
CA HIS A 148 -0.35 -4.69 -2.54
C HIS A 148 0.71 -4.37 -1.47
N GLY A 149 0.28 -4.14 -0.23
CA GLY A 149 1.20 -3.88 0.88
C GLY A 149 2.27 -4.98 1.00
N ILE A 150 1.87 -6.25 0.88
CA ILE A 150 2.78 -7.40 0.89
C ILE A 150 3.59 -7.52 -0.40
N GLN A 151 2.95 -7.31 -1.55
CA GLN A 151 3.59 -7.37 -2.85
C GLN A 151 4.82 -6.48 -2.92
N LEU A 152 4.72 -5.28 -2.35
CA LEU A 152 5.77 -4.28 -2.40
C LEU A 152 7.09 -4.78 -1.78
N PHE A 153 7.03 -5.40 -0.60
CA PHE A 153 8.21 -5.97 0.05
C PHE A 153 8.78 -7.17 -0.70
N SER A 154 7.89 -8.00 -1.28
CA SER A 154 8.28 -9.14 -2.11
C SER A 154 9.01 -8.68 -3.38
N GLY A 155 8.56 -7.59 -4.00
CA GLY A 155 9.24 -6.97 -5.12
C GLY A 155 10.58 -6.35 -4.73
N ALA A 156 10.67 -5.71 -3.57
CA ALA A 156 11.91 -5.10 -3.09
C ALA A 156 13.00 -6.14 -2.79
N VAL A 157 12.65 -7.25 -2.13
CA VAL A 157 13.63 -8.31 -1.84
C VAL A 157 14.12 -8.99 -3.12
N LEU A 158 13.22 -9.25 -4.09
CA LEU A 158 13.61 -9.78 -5.40
C LEU A 158 14.56 -8.84 -6.15
N LYS A 159 14.31 -7.52 -6.11
CA LYS A 159 15.22 -6.52 -6.69
C LYS A 159 16.58 -6.53 -6.00
N ALA A 160 16.62 -6.56 -4.67
CA ALA A 160 17.86 -6.61 -3.89
C ALA A 160 18.70 -7.87 -4.18
N MET A 161 18.05 -9.00 -4.47
CA MET A 161 18.72 -10.23 -4.91
C MET A 161 19.09 -10.26 -6.41
N GLY A 162 19.00 -9.13 -7.12
CA GLY A 162 19.30 -9.06 -8.55
C GLY A 162 18.28 -9.75 -9.46
N ARG A 163 17.11 -10.16 -8.95
CA ARG A 163 16.05 -10.85 -9.70
C ARG A 163 15.13 -9.88 -10.46
N ILE A 164 15.71 -8.85 -11.06
CA ILE A 164 14.98 -7.77 -11.74
C ILE A 164 14.13 -8.31 -12.90
N ARG A 165 14.63 -9.29 -13.66
CA ARG A 165 13.87 -9.92 -14.76
C ARG A 165 12.56 -10.55 -14.29
N ILE A 166 12.56 -11.20 -13.13
CA ILE A 166 11.34 -11.80 -12.54
C ILE A 166 10.33 -10.69 -12.20
N VAL A 167 10.81 -9.62 -11.56
CA VAL A 167 9.99 -8.47 -11.20
C VAL A 167 9.40 -7.79 -12.43
N PHE A 168 10.21 -7.61 -13.48
CA PHE A 168 9.76 -7.05 -14.76
C PHE A 168 8.61 -7.87 -15.34
N TRP A 169 8.77 -9.19 -15.48
CA TRP A 169 7.72 -10.05 -16.01
C TRP A 169 6.44 -10.02 -15.17
N PHE A 170 6.54 -10.05 -13.85
CA PHE A 170 5.36 -9.93 -12.99
C PHE A 170 4.64 -8.60 -13.19
N VAL A 171 5.36 -7.47 -13.21
CA VAL A 171 4.75 -6.16 -13.44
C VAL A 171 4.07 -6.12 -14.81
N THR A 172 4.72 -6.64 -15.85
CA THR A 172 4.16 -6.69 -17.21
C THR A 172 2.89 -7.52 -17.26
N ILE A 173 2.89 -8.73 -16.68
CA ILE A 173 1.71 -9.61 -16.65
C ILE A 173 0.56 -8.98 -15.86
N VAL A 174 0.84 -8.44 -14.66
CA VAL A 174 -0.17 -7.75 -13.84
C VAL A 174 -0.74 -6.55 -14.57
N THR A 175 0.10 -5.75 -15.23
CA THR A 175 -0.34 -4.58 -16.00
C THR A 175 -1.24 -4.99 -17.15
N ALA A 176 -0.84 -5.99 -17.93
CA ALA A 176 -1.65 -6.50 -19.03
C ALA A 176 -2.99 -7.06 -18.53
N ALA A 177 -2.97 -7.86 -17.46
CA ALA A 177 -4.18 -8.41 -16.85
C ALA A 177 -5.12 -7.31 -16.33
N ASN A 178 -4.59 -6.26 -15.70
CA ASN A 178 -5.38 -5.11 -15.24
C ASN A 178 -5.98 -4.34 -16.40
N VAL A 179 -5.20 -4.03 -17.45
CA VAL A 179 -5.71 -3.29 -18.63
C VAL A 179 -6.83 -4.08 -19.31
N ILE A 180 -6.65 -5.39 -19.50
CA ILE A 180 -7.69 -6.26 -20.07
C ILE A 180 -8.91 -6.31 -19.14
N GLY A 181 -8.68 -6.50 -17.84
CA GLY A 181 -9.74 -6.52 -16.82
C GLY A 181 -10.55 -5.24 -16.82
N PHE A 182 -9.91 -4.08 -16.83
CA PHE A 182 -10.55 -2.76 -16.89
C PHE A 182 -11.30 -2.55 -18.20
N PHE A 183 -10.72 -3.00 -19.32
CA PHE A 183 -11.40 -2.94 -20.61
C PHE A 183 -12.66 -3.81 -20.65
N VAL A 184 -12.67 -4.99 -20.04
CA VAL A 184 -13.87 -5.85 -20.00
C VAL A 184 -14.92 -5.30 -19.04
N THR A 185 -14.49 -4.78 -17.89
CA THR A 185 -15.40 -4.40 -16.80
C THR A 185 -15.94 -2.97 -16.89
N SER A 186 -15.25 -2.06 -17.58
CA SER A 186 -15.65 -0.64 -17.69
C SER A 186 -17.00 -0.41 -18.35
N THR A 187 -17.53 -1.36 -19.12
CA THR A 187 -18.87 -1.25 -19.73
C THR A 187 -20.01 -1.38 -18.73
N ARG A 188 -19.76 -1.94 -17.55
CA ARG A 188 -20.79 -2.23 -16.53
C ARG A 188 -20.81 -1.24 -15.36
N GLY A 189 -19.88 -0.28 -15.36
CA GLY A 189 -19.76 0.75 -14.31
C GLY A 189 -18.58 0.54 -13.36
N ILE A 190 -18.37 1.53 -12.50
CA ILE A 190 -17.16 1.69 -11.67
C ILE A 190 -16.96 0.56 -10.64
N SER A 191 -18.05 -0.02 -10.12
CA SER A 191 -17.98 -1.14 -9.18
C SER A 191 -17.42 -2.39 -9.83
N TYR A 192 -17.74 -2.65 -11.09
CA TYR A 192 -17.19 -3.78 -11.85
C TYR A 192 -15.73 -3.56 -12.18
N VAL A 193 -15.30 -2.32 -12.44
CA VAL A 193 -13.88 -2.01 -12.64
C VAL A 193 -13.09 -2.29 -11.37
N ALA A 194 -13.58 -1.83 -10.22
CA ALA A 194 -12.96 -2.11 -8.93
C ALA A 194 -12.97 -3.61 -8.57
N ALA A 195 -14.07 -4.33 -8.86
CA ALA A 195 -14.14 -5.78 -8.67
C ALA A 195 -13.18 -6.54 -9.60
N GLY A 196 -13.08 -6.13 -10.87
CA GLY A 196 -12.12 -6.66 -11.83
C GLY A 196 -10.70 -6.48 -11.34
N TYR A 197 -10.38 -5.30 -10.79
CA TYR A 197 -9.07 -5.05 -10.18
C TYR A 197 -8.78 -5.97 -8.99
N LEU A 198 -9.79 -6.20 -8.16
CA LEU A 198 -9.67 -7.10 -7.02
C LEU A 198 -9.38 -8.53 -7.49
N VAL A 199 -10.11 -9.02 -8.49
CA VAL A 199 -9.93 -10.37 -9.04
C VAL A 199 -8.52 -10.54 -9.62
N THR A 200 -8.05 -9.61 -10.44
CA THR A 200 -6.69 -9.69 -11.02
C THR A 200 -5.62 -9.62 -9.93
N THR A 201 -5.79 -8.75 -8.94
CA THR A 201 -4.89 -8.64 -7.79
C THR A 201 -4.84 -9.95 -7.00
N LEU A 202 -5.99 -10.55 -6.66
CA LEU A 202 -6.04 -11.81 -5.92
C LEU A 202 -5.50 -12.99 -6.72
N ALA A 203 -5.63 -12.98 -8.05
CA ALA A 203 -5.14 -14.04 -8.90
C ALA A 203 -3.61 -14.01 -9.06
N VAL A 204 -3.02 -12.83 -9.27
CA VAL A 204 -1.61 -12.71 -9.68
C VAL A 204 -0.69 -12.31 -8.53
N THR A 205 -1.14 -11.46 -7.62
CA THR A 205 -0.27 -10.87 -6.60
C THR A 205 0.26 -11.88 -5.57
N PRO A 206 -0.48 -12.93 -5.16
CA PRO A 206 0.08 -13.99 -4.31
C PRO A 206 1.28 -14.72 -4.90
N LEU A 207 1.49 -14.67 -6.23
CA LEU A 207 2.67 -15.26 -6.87
C LEU A 207 3.98 -14.56 -6.47
N TRP A 208 3.92 -13.29 -6.06
CA TRP A 208 5.09 -12.53 -5.63
C TRP A 208 5.73 -13.08 -4.35
N PRO A 209 5.02 -13.19 -3.20
CA PRO A 209 5.60 -13.78 -2.00
C PRO A 209 5.97 -15.25 -2.20
N LEU A 210 5.22 -16.02 -3.01
CA LEU A 210 5.60 -17.41 -3.34
C LEU A 210 6.97 -17.47 -4.02
N LYS A 211 7.19 -16.62 -5.03
CA LYS A 211 8.48 -16.56 -5.73
C LYS A 211 9.59 -16.00 -4.87
N ALA A 212 9.31 -14.97 -4.05
CA ALA A 212 10.27 -14.43 -3.09
C ALA A 212 10.71 -15.48 -2.07
N CYS A 213 9.77 -16.24 -1.51
CA CYS A 213 10.07 -17.35 -0.59
C CYS A 213 10.95 -18.40 -1.27
N ARG A 214 10.66 -18.76 -2.52
CA ARG A 214 11.47 -19.72 -3.27
C ARG A 214 12.89 -19.23 -3.53
N GLU A 215 13.07 -17.98 -3.95
CA GLU A 215 14.40 -17.40 -4.19
C GLU A 215 15.22 -17.22 -2.91
N LEU A 216 14.53 -17.09 -1.77
CA LEU A 216 15.16 -17.03 -0.46
C LEU A 216 15.41 -18.42 0.14
N ASP A 217 14.98 -19.53 -0.45
CA ASP A 217 14.85 -20.84 0.22
C ASP A 217 14.15 -20.74 1.59
N LEU A 218 13.13 -19.91 1.67
CA LEU A 218 12.29 -19.72 2.84
C LEU A 218 11.05 -20.62 2.73
N PRO A 219 10.76 -21.48 3.72
CA PRO A 219 9.55 -22.29 3.69
C PRO A 219 8.30 -21.39 3.80
N LEU A 220 7.34 -21.59 2.89
CA LEU A 220 6.10 -20.81 2.83
C LEU A 220 5.35 -20.79 4.16
N ARG A 221 5.43 -21.88 4.94
CA ARG A 221 4.84 -21.97 6.29
C ARG A 221 5.36 -20.89 7.24
N ARG A 222 6.64 -20.52 7.17
CA ARG A 222 7.20 -19.43 8.01
C ARG A 222 6.68 -18.07 7.58
N TRP A 223 6.54 -17.88 6.26
CA TRP A 223 5.97 -16.64 5.73
C TRP A 223 4.49 -16.50 6.10
N LEU A 224 3.69 -17.56 5.95
CA LEU A 224 2.30 -17.60 6.40
C LEU A 224 2.20 -17.40 7.91
N GLY A 225 3.07 -18.04 8.71
CA GLY A 225 3.13 -17.82 10.16
C GLY A 225 3.41 -16.37 10.56
N ALA A 226 4.06 -15.58 9.70
CA ALA A 226 4.36 -14.18 9.94
C ALA A 226 3.25 -13.20 9.49
N THR A 227 2.44 -13.57 8.49
CA THR A 227 1.44 -12.68 7.86
C THR A 227 -0.02 -13.06 8.17
N THR A 228 -0.30 -14.33 8.47
CA THR A 228 -1.64 -14.82 8.79
C THR A 228 -2.15 -14.33 10.17
N PRO A 229 -1.35 -14.24 11.25
CA PRO A 229 -1.88 -13.77 12.54
C PRO A 229 -2.42 -12.32 12.49
N PRO A 230 -1.72 -11.34 11.85
CA PRO A 230 -2.31 -10.02 11.60
C PRO A 230 -3.60 -10.07 10.79
N LEU A 231 -3.69 -10.94 9.78
CA LEU A 231 -4.90 -11.11 8.98
C LEU A 231 -6.06 -11.69 9.81
N ALA A 232 -5.79 -12.64 10.70
CA ALA A 232 -6.78 -13.20 11.61
C ALA A 232 -7.28 -12.14 12.62
N ALA A 233 -6.38 -11.31 13.16
CA ALA A 233 -6.75 -10.17 14.01
C ALA A 233 -7.65 -9.17 13.27
N CYS A 234 -7.46 -8.99 11.96
CA CYS A 234 -8.35 -8.17 11.12
C CYS A 234 -9.77 -8.73 10.97
N VAL A 235 -9.96 -10.05 11.06
CA VAL A 235 -11.30 -10.65 11.11
C VAL A 235 -12.01 -10.23 12.38
N VAL A 236 -11.32 -10.29 13.53
CA VAL A 236 -11.86 -9.83 14.82
C VAL A 236 -12.24 -8.35 14.74
N LEU A 237 -11.34 -7.50 14.22
CA LEU A 237 -11.62 -6.09 13.97
C LEU A 237 -12.89 -5.90 13.13
N ALA A 238 -12.99 -6.60 12.00
CA ALA A 238 -14.13 -6.47 11.09
C ALA A 238 -15.44 -6.85 11.78
N LEU A 239 -15.45 -7.97 12.53
CA LEU A 239 -16.60 -8.42 13.30
C LEU A 239 -16.98 -7.39 14.38
N THR A 240 -16.01 -6.81 15.07
CA THR A 240 -16.26 -5.74 16.06
C THR A 240 -16.87 -4.50 15.42
N CYS A 241 -16.34 -4.04 14.28
CA CYS A 241 -16.91 -2.88 13.58
C CYS A 241 -18.36 -3.16 13.13
N VAL A 242 -18.65 -4.36 12.62
CA VAL A 242 -20.02 -4.76 12.25
C VAL A 242 -20.94 -4.83 13.47
N ALA A 243 -20.46 -5.35 14.61
CA ALA A 243 -21.23 -5.39 15.85
C ALA A 243 -21.55 -3.98 16.37
N VAL A 244 -20.56 -3.08 16.40
CA VAL A 244 -20.75 -1.68 16.79
C VAL A 244 -21.76 -0.99 15.89
N ARG A 245 -21.68 -1.19 14.58
CA ARG A 245 -22.65 -0.66 13.62
C ARG A 245 -24.08 -1.14 13.91
N ARG A 246 -24.27 -2.43 14.26
CA ARG A 246 -25.60 -2.95 14.61
C ARG A 246 -26.13 -2.41 15.93
N VAL A 247 -25.26 -2.18 16.91
CA VAL A 247 -25.65 -1.65 18.23
C VAL A 247 -26.00 -0.17 18.15
N LEU A 248 -25.29 0.59 17.31
CA LEU A 248 -25.50 2.02 17.11
C LEU A 248 -26.41 2.33 15.92
N ASP A 249 -27.27 1.39 15.52
CA ASP A 249 -28.19 1.61 14.41
C ASP A 249 -29.13 2.80 14.71
N GLY A 250 -29.33 3.66 13.72
CA GLY A 250 -30.07 4.93 13.87
C GLY A 250 -29.29 6.09 14.51
N GLN A 251 -28.03 5.91 14.93
CA GLN A 251 -27.16 7.01 15.35
C GLN A 251 -26.51 7.72 14.14
N PRO A 252 -26.01 8.96 14.30
CA PRO A 252 -25.30 9.65 13.22
C PRO A 252 -24.07 8.87 12.74
N ASP A 253 -23.80 8.88 11.43
CA ASP A 253 -22.68 8.14 10.83
C ASP A 253 -21.33 8.48 11.44
N LEU A 254 -21.13 9.73 11.90
CA LEU A 254 -19.92 10.14 12.59
C LEU A 254 -19.71 9.37 13.90
N VAL A 255 -20.78 9.14 14.67
CA VAL A 255 -20.71 8.40 15.94
C VAL A 255 -20.39 6.94 15.66
N VAL A 256 -21.07 6.34 14.67
CA VAL A 256 -20.84 4.95 14.24
C VAL A 256 -19.41 4.77 13.75
N LEU A 257 -18.90 5.71 12.95
CA LEU A 257 -17.53 5.69 12.43
C LEU A 257 -16.49 5.78 13.55
N LEU A 258 -16.61 6.76 14.45
CA LEU A 258 -15.65 6.96 15.53
C LEU A 258 -15.65 5.78 16.51
N ALA A 259 -16.82 5.32 16.93
CA ALA A 259 -16.95 4.16 17.81
C ALA A 259 -16.44 2.88 17.13
N GLY A 260 -16.80 2.67 15.85
CA GLY A 260 -16.37 1.52 15.06
C GLY A 260 -14.86 1.47 14.87
N CYS A 261 -14.23 2.61 14.57
CA CYS A 261 -12.78 2.72 14.42
C CYS A 261 -12.07 2.49 15.77
N ALA A 262 -12.54 3.10 16.85
CA ALA A 262 -11.93 2.97 18.17
C ALA A 262 -12.04 1.54 18.71
N ALA A 263 -13.25 0.96 18.68
CA ALA A 263 -13.49 -0.40 19.14
C ALA A 263 -12.78 -1.43 18.25
N GLY A 264 -12.83 -1.27 16.92
CA GLY A 264 -12.15 -2.14 15.97
C GLY A 264 -10.63 -2.12 16.15
N ALA A 265 -10.02 -0.95 16.32
CA ALA A 265 -8.59 -0.81 16.58
C ALA A 265 -8.20 -1.43 17.94
N ALA A 266 -9.00 -1.23 18.99
CA ALA A 266 -8.77 -1.85 20.29
C ALA A 266 -8.84 -3.39 20.22
N ALA A 267 -9.88 -3.93 19.56
CA ALA A 267 -10.05 -5.36 19.38
C ALA A 267 -8.92 -5.97 18.53
N TYR A 268 -8.45 -5.25 17.51
CA TYR A 268 -7.29 -5.63 16.72
C TYR A 268 -6.03 -5.72 17.56
N LEU A 269 -5.71 -4.68 18.35
CA LEU A 269 -4.51 -4.67 19.18
C LEU A 269 -4.54 -5.78 20.24
N ALA A 270 -5.70 -6.02 20.85
CA ALA A 270 -5.88 -7.10 21.81
C ALA A 270 -5.68 -8.48 21.16
N SER A 271 -6.36 -8.74 20.03
CA SER A 271 -6.24 -10.01 19.30
C SER A 271 -4.83 -10.23 18.72
N LEU A 272 -4.17 -9.17 18.23
CA LEU A 272 -2.79 -9.24 17.77
C LEU A 272 -1.83 -9.57 18.91
N GLY A 273 -2.04 -8.99 20.09
CA GLY A 273 -1.25 -9.31 21.30
C GLY A 273 -1.33 -10.78 21.71
N VAL A 274 -2.47 -11.42 21.48
CA VAL A 274 -2.68 -12.86 21.76
C VAL A 274 -2.13 -13.74 20.65
N LEU A 275 -2.43 -13.42 19.38
CA LEU A 275 -2.10 -14.25 18.22
C LEU A 275 -0.64 -14.13 17.79
N ALA A 276 -0.01 -12.96 17.98
CA ALA A 276 1.37 -12.67 17.59
C ALA A 276 2.04 -11.68 18.56
N PRO A 277 2.34 -12.13 19.79
CA PRO A 277 2.90 -11.27 20.84
C PRO A 277 4.24 -10.63 20.46
N GLU A 278 5.06 -11.30 19.65
CA GLU A 278 6.33 -10.75 19.16
C GLU A 278 6.11 -9.56 18.22
N VAL A 279 5.19 -9.68 17.29
CA VAL A 279 4.84 -8.63 16.32
C VAL A 279 4.20 -7.45 17.04
N PHE A 280 3.35 -7.72 18.03
CA PHE A 280 2.77 -6.68 18.88
C PHE A 280 3.84 -5.89 19.64
N ARG A 281 4.86 -6.55 20.19
CA ARG A 281 5.99 -5.88 20.85
C ARG A 281 6.78 -5.02 19.88
N ASP A 282 7.06 -5.51 18.67
CA ASP A 282 7.74 -4.75 17.62
C ASP A 282 6.98 -3.47 17.25
N VAL A 283 5.67 -3.58 17.00
CA VAL A 283 4.80 -2.43 16.68
C VAL A 283 4.79 -1.42 17.83
N ARG A 284 4.66 -1.91 19.07
CA ARG A 284 4.67 -1.05 20.27
C ARG A 284 6.01 -0.33 20.43
N GLY A 285 7.13 -1.01 20.24
CA GLY A 285 8.46 -0.41 20.31
C GLY A 285 8.62 0.75 19.34
N ILE A 286 8.25 0.53 18.07
CA ILE A 286 8.31 1.56 17.03
C ILE A 286 7.43 2.76 17.37
N ALA A 287 6.22 2.53 17.91
CA ALA A 287 5.32 3.61 18.31
C ALA A 287 5.91 4.47 19.45
N VAL A 288 6.54 3.83 20.43
CA VAL A 288 7.23 4.52 21.55
C VAL A 288 8.40 5.35 21.04
N ASP A 289 9.23 4.79 20.16
CA ASP A 289 10.41 5.47 19.62
C ASP A 289 10.02 6.71 18.79
N LEU A 290 8.97 6.60 17.98
CA LEU A 290 8.43 7.73 17.21
C LEU A 290 7.87 8.83 18.12
N GLY A 291 7.20 8.45 19.21
CA GLY A 291 6.71 9.37 20.23
C GLY A 291 7.84 10.13 20.90
N ALA A 292 8.89 9.42 21.34
CA ALA A 292 10.07 10.00 21.97
C ALA A 292 10.83 10.93 21.02
N ALA A 293 11.02 10.54 19.77
CA ALA A 293 11.69 11.36 18.75
C ALA A 293 10.93 12.67 18.46
N LYS A 294 9.60 12.63 18.43
CA LYS A 294 8.75 13.81 18.19
C LYS A 294 8.80 14.78 19.37
N LEU A 295 8.75 14.27 20.61
CA LEU A 295 8.91 15.07 21.83
C LEU A 295 10.30 15.71 21.92
N GLY A 296 11.36 14.98 21.57
CA GLY A 296 12.73 15.52 21.51
C GLY A 296 12.90 16.65 20.49
N ARG A 297 12.25 16.57 19.32
CA ARG A 297 12.27 17.65 18.32
C ARG A 297 11.49 18.89 18.77
N LEU A 298 10.35 18.71 19.45
CA LEU A 298 9.57 19.81 20.01
C LEU A 298 10.30 20.52 21.16
N ALA A 299 11.01 19.76 22.00
CA ALA A 299 11.84 20.31 23.06
C ALA A 299 13.02 21.14 22.52
N ARG A 300 13.66 20.70 21.42
CA ARG A 300 14.72 21.48 20.75
C ARG A 300 14.21 22.76 20.09
N ARG A 301 13.00 22.74 19.50
CA ARG A 301 12.37 23.94 18.90
C ARG A 301 11.91 24.99 19.93
N ARG A 302 11.70 24.62 21.20
CA ARG A 302 11.39 25.58 22.28
C ARG A 302 12.63 26.22 22.91
N ARG A 303 13.83 25.72 22.63
CA ARG A 303 15.11 26.25 23.13
C ARG A 303 15.86 27.11 22.10
N SER A 304 15.30 27.28 20.90
CA SER A 304 15.79 28.15 19.82
C SER A 304 14.82 29.29 19.60
#